data_AF-A0A944L7F9-F1
#
_entry.id   AF-A0A944L7F9-F1
#
_cell.length_a   1.000
_cell.length_b   1.000
_cell.length_c   1.000
_cell.angle_alpha   90.00
_cell.angle_beta   90.00
_cell.angle_gamma   90.00
#
_symmetry.space_group_name_H-M   'P 1'
#
loop_
_entity.id
_entity.type
_entity.pdbx_description
1 polymer ?
#
loop_
_entity_poly.entity_id
_entity_poly.type
_entity_poly.pdbx_seq_one_letter_code
_entity_poly.pdbx_strand_id
1 'polypeptide(L)'
;MPLPTPARKPARILGAAAALALLSCSALAGTAFASPSAEDHSNSGQESFTFGVIGDVPYGADQVEDFPEMVSELNQVDELRFITHVGDIKAGSAQCTDEYFAAIKAQFDRFEAPLVYTPGDNEWVDCHRVNNGSYNPLERLDALRELFFSEPGKTLGGNMPVKSEVTAGLPENVTFTQQRVAFSVVNVQGSNNSLLPWSGLGLTEPTAEQFAEVQARTAVDVAQLERTFADARKSNARAVVVMTQADMFDPYMLSQGVTENPELVSGFRPIVDAIAEGSRQFGGQVYLFNGDSHIYNDDSPLAEGSPWLNVYGQESLDNLRRVTVEGAATSNEWLRVSVQPNADSSGGLLSWERVPYSAN
;
A
#
# COMPACT_ATOMS: atom_id res chain seq x y z
N MET A 1 41.86 14.38 -37.76
CA MET A 1 43.08 13.56 -37.59
C MET A 1 42.95 12.76 -36.30
N PRO A 2 42.75 11.44 -36.36
CA PRO A 2 42.72 10.59 -35.16
C PRO A 2 43.95 9.66 -35.09
N LEU A 3 44.62 9.59 -33.93
CA LEU A 3 45.66 8.60 -33.59
C LEU A 3 45.75 8.51 -32.04
N PRO A 4 46.22 7.40 -31.43
CA PRO A 4 45.51 6.12 -31.30
C PRO A 4 45.54 5.53 -29.87
N THR A 5 44.71 4.50 -29.64
CA THR A 5 44.66 3.63 -28.45
C THR A 5 45.90 2.73 -28.30
N PRO A 6 46.33 2.38 -27.06
CA PRO A 6 47.28 1.28 -26.86
C PRO A 6 46.58 -0.05 -26.53
N ALA A 7 47.14 -1.11 -27.11
CA ALA A 7 46.64 -2.48 -27.14
C ALA A 7 47.00 -3.32 -25.89
N ARG A 8 46.15 -4.33 -25.63
CA ARG A 8 46.31 -5.40 -24.64
C ARG A 8 47.49 -6.32 -24.99
N LYS A 9 48.24 -6.76 -23.96
CA LYS A 9 49.22 -7.86 -24.04
C LYS A 9 48.60 -9.19 -23.56
N PRO A 10 48.96 -10.34 -24.15
CA PRO A 10 48.56 -11.66 -23.69
C PRO A 10 49.59 -12.26 -22.73
N ALA A 11 49.13 -13.01 -21.73
CA ALA A 11 49.98 -13.89 -20.93
C ALA A 11 49.63 -15.35 -21.28
N ARG A 12 50.57 -16.02 -21.96
CA ARG A 12 50.63 -17.49 -22.08
C ARG A 12 51.59 -17.99 -21.02
N ILE A 13 51.18 -18.97 -20.22
CA ILE A 13 52.10 -19.90 -19.54
C ILE A 13 51.67 -21.31 -19.92
N LEU A 14 52.62 -22.05 -20.49
CA LEU A 14 52.54 -23.44 -20.92
C LEU A 14 53.49 -24.26 -20.03
N GLY A 15 53.14 -25.53 -19.79
CA GLY A 15 54.03 -26.58 -19.23
C GLY A 15 53.35 -27.31 -18.07
N ALA A 16 52.59 -28.39 -18.25
CA ALA A 16 52.90 -29.73 -18.76
C ALA A 16 53.84 -30.55 -17.84
N ALA A 17 53.29 -31.57 -17.18
CA ALA A 17 53.93 -32.88 -16.97
C ALA A 17 52.88 -33.92 -16.54
N ALA A 18 52.75 -34.97 -17.34
CA ALA A 18 51.95 -36.15 -17.09
C ALA A 18 52.72 -37.17 -16.24
N ALA A 19 52.01 -37.93 -15.41
CA ALA A 19 52.47 -39.23 -14.93
C ALA A 19 51.28 -40.19 -14.85
N LEU A 20 51.29 -41.18 -15.73
CA LEU A 20 50.42 -42.35 -15.74
C LEU A 20 50.97 -43.35 -14.72
N ALA A 21 50.13 -43.87 -13.82
CA ALA A 21 50.39 -45.11 -13.09
C ALA A 21 49.11 -45.95 -13.09
N LEU A 22 49.16 -47.06 -13.83
CA LEU A 22 48.21 -48.18 -13.78
C LEU A 22 48.58 -49.06 -12.59
N LEU A 23 47.62 -49.46 -11.74
CA LEU A 23 47.60 -50.80 -11.14
C LEU A 23 46.29 -51.11 -10.37
N SER A 24 45.69 -52.23 -10.81
CA SER A 24 44.98 -53.29 -10.07
C SER A 24 43.60 -53.03 -9.44
N CYS A 25 42.66 -53.83 -9.93
CA CYS A 25 41.33 -54.13 -9.39
C CYS A 25 41.35 -54.58 -7.92
N SER A 26 40.43 -54.02 -7.14
CA SER A 26 39.87 -54.64 -5.94
C SER A 26 38.37 -54.41 -5.97
N ALA A 27 37.59 -55.48 -6.14
CA ALA A 27 36.15 -55.46 -6.00
C ALA A 27 35.80 -55.17 -4.53
N LEU A 28 35.07 -54.09 -4.30
CA LEU A 28 34.44 -53.78 -3.02
C LEU A 28 32.96 -53.47 -3.28
N ALA A 29 32.14 -54.02 -2.40
CA ALA A 29 30.69 -54.13 -2.49
C ALA A 29 29.98 -52.80 -2.77
N GLY A 30 28.85 -52.90 -3.49
CA GLY A 30 28.01 -51.77 -3.85
C GLY A 30 27.56 -50.97 -2.63
N THR A 31 28.01 -49.73 -2.57
CA THR A 31 27.29 -48.65 -1.92
C THR A 31 26.45 -47.97 -3.00
N ALA A 32 25.13 -48.11 -2.90
CA ALA A 32 24.22 -47.29 -3.68
C ALA A 32 24.52 -45.82 -3.34
N PHE A 33 25.08 -45.09 -4.30
CA PHE A 33 25.08 -43.64 -4.24
C PHE A 33 23.61 -43.22 -4.35
N ALA A 34 22.98 -43.00 -3.20
CA ALA A 34 21.77 -42.22 -3.14
C ALA A 34 22.06 -40.91 -3.88
N SER A 35 21.38 -40.72 -5.01
CA SER A 35 21.33 -39.40 -5.63
C SER A 35 20.89 -38.42 -4.56
N PRO A 36 21.45 -37.20 -4.49
CA PRO A 36 20.83 -36.17 -3.67
C PRO A 36 19.41 -36.02 -4.19
N SER A 37 18.46 -36.52 -3.40
CA SER A 37 17.04 -36.28 -3.62
C SER A 37 16.91 -34.77 -3.79
N ALA A 38 16.37 -34.37 -4.93
CA ALA A 38 15.96 -33.00 -5.16
C ALA A 38 15.29 -32.50 -3.87
N GLU A 39 15.87 -31.45 -3.28
CA GLU A 39 15.23 -30.77 -2.17
C GLU A 39 13.81 -30.44 -2.59
N ASP A 40 12.91 -30.84 -1.71
CA ASP A 40 11.49 -30.80 -1.84
C ASP A 40 11.02 -29.37 -2.11
N HIS A 41 10.83 -29.01 -3.39
CA HIS A 41 10.14 -27.78 -3.81
C HIS A 41 8.62 -27.90 -3.60
N SER A 42 8.16 -28.49 -2.50
CA SER A 42 6.74 -28.62 -2.18
C SER A 42 6.40 -28.11 -0.78
N ASN A 43 6.50 -26.80 -0.56
CA ASN A 43 5.60 -26.19 0.44
C ASN A 43 5.17 -24.73 0.19
N SER A 44 5.58 -24.09 -0.91
CA SER A 44 5.07 -22.76 -1.27
C SER A 44 3.58 -22.74 -1.69
N GLY A 45 2.91 -23.89 -1.62
CA GLY A 45 1.51 -24.08 -1.99
C GLY A 45 0.52 -24.02 -0.81
N GLN A 46 1.00 -24.06 0.44
CA GLN A 46 0.15 -24.24 1.62
C GLN A 46 0.15 -23.07 2.62
N GLU A 47 0.97 -22.05 2.43
CA GLU A 47 1.01 -20.97 3.39
C GLU A 47 -0.19 -20.04 3.16
N SER A 48 -0.92 -19.76 4.23
CA SER A 48 -1.83 -18.63 4.41
C SER A 48 -1.10 -17.52 5.18
N PHE A 49 -1.68 -16.33 5.25
CA PHE A 49 -1.24 -15.32 6.21
C PHE A 49 -2.38 -14.35 6.53
N THR A 50 -2.22 -13.62 7.63
CA THR A 50 -3.16 -12.59 8.05
C THR A 50 -2.44 -11.24 8.08
N PHE A 51 -3.14 -10.15 7.78
CA PHE A 51 -2.68 -8.79 8.01
C PHE A 51 -3.79 -7.94 8.60
N GLY A 52 -3.42 -6.89 9.34
CA GLY A 52 -4.36 -5.92 9.90
C GLY A 52 -4.53 -4.71 8.98
N VAL A 53 -5.73 -4.15 8.92
CA VAL A 53 -6.01 -2.84 8.31
C VAL A 53 -6.64 -1.95 9.37
N ILE A 54 -6.02 -0.79 9.58
CA ILE A 54 -6.52 0.31 10.40
C ILE A 54 -6.48 1.59 9.55
N GLY A 55 -7.25 2.59 9.93
CA GLY A 55 -7.33 3.88 9.26
C GLY A 55 -8.21 4.80 10.08
N ASP A 56 -8.09 6.12 9.87
CA ASP A 56 -8.94 7.11 10.53
C ASP A 56 -8.90 7.01 12.07
N VAL A 57 -7.75 6.56 12.60
CA VAL A 57 -7.46 6.43 14.03
C VAL A 57 -6.01 6.89 14.31
N PRO A 58 -5.73 7.52 15.45
CA PRO A 58 -6.71 8.00 16.43
C PRO A 58 -7.44 9.27 15.97
N TYR A 59 -8.72 9.36 16.31
CA TYR A 59 -9.62 10.45 15.93
C TYR A 59 -10.32 11.01 17.18
N GLY A 60 -9.98 12.25 17.54
CA GLY A 60 -10.48 12.87 18.76
C GLY A 60 -9.60 12.56 19.99
N ALA A 61 -9.89 13.23 21.11
CA ALA A 61 -9.04 13.15 22.30
C ALA A 61 -9.03 11.75 22.94
N ASP A 62 -10.19 11.12 23.02
CA ASP A 62 -10.37 9.82 23.67
C ASP A 62 -9.55 8.74 22.93
N GLN A 63 -9.70 8.62 21.61
CA GLN A 63 -8.88 7.68 20.83
C GLN A 63 -7.38 8.01 20.85
N VAL A 64 -6.99 9.29 20.96
CA VAL A 64 -5.56 9.63 21.12
C VAL A 64 -5.02 9.11 22.47
N GLU A 65 -5.83 9.14 23.52
CA GLU A 65 -5.51 8.56 24.83
C GLU A 65 -5.46 7.03 24.76
N ASP A 66 -6.35 6.40 24.00
CA ASP A 66 -6.45 4.93 23.88
C ASP A 66 -5.49 4.32 22.86
N PHE A 67 -4.95 5.10 21.92
CA PHE A 67 -4.10 4.61 20.84
C PHE A 67 -2.90 3.76 21.33
N PRO A 68 -2.21 4.13 22.43
CA PRO A 68 -1.18 3.29 23.03
C PRO A 68 -1.64 1.87 23.41
N GLU A 69 -2.90 1.69 23.82
CA GLU A 69 -3.48 0.38 24.15
C GLU A 69 -3.90 -0.36 22.89
N MET A 70 -4.52 0.32 21.90
CA MET A 70 -4.83 -0.27 20.59
C MET A 70 -3.59 -0.87 19.92
N VAL A 71 -2.46 -0.16 19.95
CA VAL A 71 -1.16 -0.67 19.47
C VAL A 71 -0.70 -1.89 20.26
N SER A 72 -0.88 -1.86 21.59
CA SER A 72 -0.48 -2.97 22.47
C SER A 72 -1.32 -4.22 22.23
N GLU A 73 -2.60 -4.07 21.91
CA GLU A 73 -3.50 -5.15 21.55
C GLU A 73 -3.13 -5.76 20.19
N LEU A 74 -2.86 -4.92 19.18
CA LEU A 74 -2.41 -5.40 17.87
C LEU A 74 -1.09 -6.18 17.94
N ASN A 75 -0.18 -5.80 18.83
CA ASN A 75 1.05 -6.53 19.09
C ASN A 75 0.82 -7.90 19.76
N GLN A 76 -0.32 -8.12 20.42
CA GLN A 76 -0.68 -9.42 21.02
C GLN A 76 -1.41 -10.34 20.04
N VAL A 77 -1.79 -9.84 18.86
CA VAL A 77 -2.42 -10.68 17.84
C VAL A 77 -1.36 -11.55 17.18
N ASP A 78 -1.45 -12.85 17.42
CA ASP A 78 -0.59 -13.83 16.77
C ASP A 78 -0.70 -13.74 15.23
N GLU A 79 0.45 -13.86 14.56
CA GLU A 79 0.57 -14.07 13.10
C GLU A 79 0.12 -12.92 12.18
N LEU A 80 0.06 -11.67 12.67
CA LEU A 80 -0.02 -10.52 11.76
C LEU A 80 1.27 -10.37 10.95
N ARG A 81 1.19 -10.68 9.65
CA ARG A 81 2.33 -10.57 8.74
C ARG A 81 2.78 -9.13 8.54
N PHE A 82 1.83 -8.21 8.56
CA PHE A 82 2.00 -6.76 8.62
C PHE A 82 0.67 -6.14 9.07
N ILE A 83 0.71 -4.86 9.39
CA ILE A 83 -0.45 -4.00 9.61
C ILE A 83 -0.32 -2.86 8.59
N THR A 84 -1.44 -2.42 8.02
CA THR A 84 -1.48 -1.21 7.22
C THR A 84 -2.34 -0.15 7.90
N HIS A 85 -1.85 1.08 7.91
CA HIS A 85 -2.59 2.27 8.28
C HIS A 85 -2.94 3.05 7.01
N VAL A 86 -4.22 3.10 6.64
CA VAL A 86 -4.66 3.67 5.36
C VAL A 86 -4.77 5.20 5.37
N GLY A 87 -4.49 5.87 6.48
CA GLY A 87 -4.38 7.34 6.55
C GLY A 87 -5.22 7.91 7.68
N ASP A 88 -5.20 9.24 7.81
CA ASP A 88 -5.99 9.98 8.80
C ASP A 88 -5.61 9.64 10.25
N ILE A 89 -4.34 9.89 10.56
CA ILE A 89 -3.75 9.70 11.90
C ILE A 89 -4.20 10.77 12.91
N LYS A 90 -5.21 11.55 12.57
CA LYS A 90 -5.83 12.57 13.42
C LYS A 90 -7.23 12.92 12.94
N ALA A 91 -8.00 13.54 13.82
CA ALA A 91 -9.23 14.20 13.41
C ALA A 91 -8.99 15.33 12.41
N GLY A 92 -9.91 15.52 11.45
CA GLY A 92 -9.88 16.66 10.52
C GLY A 92 -10.00 18.03 11.18
N SER A 93 -10.34 18.07 12.47
CA SER A 93 -10.38 19.28 13.30
C SER A 93 -9.17 19.47 14.23
N ALA A 94 -8.27 18.49 14.31
CA ALA A 94 -7.09 18.52 15.18
C ALA A 94 -5.93 19.29 14.54
N GLN A 95 -5.08 19.87 15.40
CA GLN A 95 -3.91 20.64 14.97
C GLN A 95 -2.86 19.77 14.27
N CYS A 96 -2.21 20.33 13.24
CA CYS A 96 -1.13 19.68 12.51
C CYS A 96 0.26 20.07 13.04
N THR A 97 0.47 19.98 14.36
CA THR A 97 1.76 20.37 14.95
C THR A 97 2.80 19.25 14.81
N ASP A 98 4.07 19.63 14.82
CA ASP A 98 5.18 18.68 14.77
C ASP A 98 5.17 17.76 16.01
N GLU A 99 4.75 18.27 17.18
CA GLU A 99 4.60 17.49 18.40
C GLU A 99 3.53 16.40 18.25
N TYR A 100 2.41 16.70 17.57
CA TYR A 100 1.37 15.72 17.31
C TYR A 100 1.89 14.60 16.41
N PHE A 101 2.54 14.95 15.29
CA PHE A 101 3.14 13.96 14.39
C PHE A 101 4.22 13.12 15.08
N ALA A 102 5.06 13.74 15.91
CA ALA A 102 6.06 13.02 16.70
C ALA A 102 5.42 12.05 17.72
N ALA A 103 4.31 12.43 18.35
CA ALA A 103 3.59 11.55 19.27
C ALA A 103 3.00 10.33 18.55
N ILE A 104 2.37 10.52 17.38
CA ILE A 104 1.89 9.40 16.55
C ILE A 104 3.05 8.54 16.08
N LYS A 105 4.14 9.13 15.58
CA LYS A 105 5.34 8.41 15.16
C LYS A 105 5.90 7.53 16.27
N ALA A 106 5.92 8.03 17.51
CA ALA A 106 6.34 7.26 18.67
C ALA A 106 5.44 6.05 18.94
N GLN A 107 4.14 6.12 18.66
CA GLN A 107 3.24 4.97 18.72
C GLN A 107 3.46 4.01 17.53
N PHE A 108 3.64 4.54 16.32
CA PHE A 108 3.92 3.73 15.14
C PHE A 108 5.21 2.92 15.30
N ASP A 109 6.22 3.47 15.98
CA ASP A 109 7.48 2.78 16.29
C ASP A 109 7.33 1.65 17.33
N ARG A 110 6.18 1.54 18.00
CA ARG A 110 5.89 0.47 18.96
C ARG A 110 5.27 -0.77 18.31
N PHE A 111 4.82 -0.71 17.05
CA PHE A 111 4.30 -1.90 16.37
C PHE A 111 5.41 -2.96 16.23
N GLU A 112 5.12 -4.18 16.69
CA GLU A 112 6.03 -5.33 16.56
C GLU A 112 5.93 -5.95 15.16
N ALA A 113 4.71 -6.00 14.60
CA ALA A 113 4.49 -6.34 13.20
C ALA A 113 4.96 -5.18 12.28
N PRO A 114 5.33 -5.47 11.03
CA PRO A 114 5.60 -4.42 10.06
C PRO A 114 4.42 -3.49 9.83
N LEU A 115 4.63 -2.18 9.93
CA LEU A 115 3.61 -1.17 9.67
C LEU A 115 3.83 -0.51 8.31
N VAL A 116 2.88 -0.71 7.41
CA VAL A 116 2.76 0.03 6.15
C VAL A 116 1.86 1.23 6.40
N TYR A 117 2.26 2.43 5.99
CA TYR A 117 1.49 3.66 6.23
C TYR A 117 1.44 4.51 4.95
N THR A 118 0.26 5.03 4.63
CA THR A 118 0.07 6.12 3.67
C THR A 118 -0.64 7.29 4.34
N PRO A 119 -0.26 8.55 4.07
CA PRO A 119 -0.97 9.72 4.58
C PRO A 119 -2.41 9.82 4.04
N GLY A 120 -3.31 10.37 4.87
CA GLY A 120 -4.63 10.87 4.50
C GLY A 120 -4.68 12.38 4.34
N ASP A 121 -5.86 12.97 4.06
CA ASP A 121 -5.98 14.43 3.96
C ASP A 121 -5.86 15.12 5.31
N ASN A 122 -6.25 14.48 6.41
CA ASN A 122 -6.32 15.12 7.70
C ASN A 122 -4.94 15.66 8.14
N GLU A 123 -3.88 14.86 8.05
CA GLU A 123 -2.52 15.20 8.47
C GLU A 123 -1.74 16.15 7.55
N TRP A 124 -2.25 16.53 6.37
CA TRP A 124 -1.56 17.55 5.57
C TRP A 124 -2.48 18.45 4.75
N VAL A 125 -3.41 17.91 3.95
CA VAL A 125 -4.31 18.72 3.11
C VAL A 125 -5.14 19.65 4.00
N ASP A 126 -5.79 19.10 5.01
CA ASP A 126 -6.68 19.84 5.92
C ASP A 126 -5.97 20.77 6.89
N CYS A 127 -4.64 20.75 6.92
CA CYS A 127 -3.86 21.61 7.82
C CYS A 127 -3.99 23.09 7.48
N HIS A 128 -4.48 23.41 6.28
CA HIS A 128 -4.84 24.77 5.89
C HIS A 128 -5.98 25.36 6.75
N ARG A 129 -6.80 24.53 7.41
CA ARG A 129 -7.96 24.99 8.20
C ARG A 129 -7.49 25.83 9.39
N VAL A 130 -8.27 26.85 9.75
CA VAL A 130 -7.89 27.81 10.81
C VAL A 130 -7.64 27.12 12.15
N ASN A 131 -8.53 26.20 12.53
CA ASN A 131 -8.42 25.42 13.76
C ASN A 131 -7.28 24.38 13.73
N ASN A 132 -6.81 23.99 12.54
CA ASN A 132 -5.71 23.03 12.39
C ASN A 132 -4.33 23.70 12.43
N GLY A 133 -4.29 25.04 12.51
CA GLY A 133 -3.07 25.85 12.59
C GLY A 133 -2.79 26.73 11.38
N SER A 134 -3.65 26.71 10.35
CA SER A 134 -3.45 27.48 9.10
C SER A 134 -2.09 27.22 8.46
N TYR A 135 -1.62 25.97 8.52
CA TYR A 135 -0.35 25.58 7.91
C TYR A 135 -0.47 25.57 6.38
N ASN A 136 0.67 25.65 5.70
CA ASN A 136 0.75 25.33 4.28
C ASN A 136 0.71 23.81 4.13
N PRO A 137 -0.28 23.22 3.43
CA PRO A 137 -0.38 21.78 3.25
C PRO A 137 0.85 21.10 2.64
N LEU A 138 1.53 21.74 1.69
CA LEU A 138 2.72 21.16 1.05
C LEU A 138 3.89 21.04 2.04
N GLU A 139 4.02 22.03 2.91
CA GLU A 139 5.03 22.00 3.96
C GLU A 139 4.71 20.92 5.01
N ARG A 140 3.42 20.70 5.34
CA ARG A 140 3.01 19.59 6.22
C ARG A 140 3.24 18.22 5.57
N LEU A 141 3.01 18.09 4.26
CA LEU A 141 3.33 16.86 3.53
C LEU A 141 4.84 16.56 3.57
N ASP A 142 5.69 17.58 3.41
CA ASP A 142 7.15 17.44 3.55
C ASP A 142 7.54 17.02 4.97
N ALA A 143 6.92 17.62 6.00
CA ALA A 143 7.15 17.24 7.40
C ALA A 143 6.77 15.78 7.69
N LEU A 144 5.64 15.29 7.16
CA LEU A 144 5.26 13.89 7.27
C LEU A 144 6.29 12.96 6.59
N ARG A 145 6.74 13.31 5.39
CA ARG A 145 7.76 12.55 4.65
C ARG A 145 9.08 12.48 5.41
N GLU A 146 9.54 13.59 5.96
CA GLU A 146 10.76 13.65 6.77
C GLU A 146 10.66 12.78 8.03
N LEU A 147 9.51 12.81 8.72
CA LEU A 147 9.35 12.11 9.99
C LEU A 147 9.05 10.61 9.81
N PHE A 148 8.02 10.28 9.05
CA PHE A 148 7.49 8.91 8.92
C PHE A 148 8.24 8.09 7.87
N PHE A 149 8.91 8.73 6.91
CA PHE A 149 9.55 8.04 5.79
C PHE A 149 11.04 8.40 5.65
N SER A 150 11.68 8.73 6.77
CA SER A 150 13.13 9.03 6.85
C SER A 150 14.04 7.89 6.39
N GLU A 151 13.56 6.66 6.38
CA GLU A 151 14.29 5.48 5.92
C GLU A 151 13.52 4.73 4.82
N PRO A 152 13.48 5.26 3.58
CA PRO A 152 12.73 4.67 2.49
C PRO A 152 13.16 3.25 2.12
N GLY A 153 12.20 2.43 1.67
CA GLY A 153 12.44 1.04 1.26
C GLY A 153 12.25 0.00 2.38
N LYS A 154 11.75 0.43 3.55
CA LYS A 154 11.29 -0.44 4.63
C LYS A 154 10.04 0.13 5.32
N THR A 155 9.30 -0.72 6.00
CA THR A 155 8.15 -0.37 6.85
C THR A 155 8.56 0.33 8.15
N LEU A 156 7.57 0.95 8.80
CA LEU A 156 7.64 1.41 10.19
C LEU A 156 7.44 0.25 11.18
N GLY A 157 7.74 0.47 12.46
CA GLY A 157 7.61 -0.56 13.50
C GLY A 157 8.49 -1.78 13.20
N GLY A 158 7.87 -2.96 13.11
CA GLY A 158 8.53 -4.15 12.58
C GLY A 158 9.11 -3.92 11.17
N ASN A 159 10.27 -4.49 10.87
CA ASN A 159 10.92 -4.22 9.59
C ASN A 159 10.58 -5.26 8.52
N MET A 160 10.02 -4.81 7.40
CA MET A 160 9.83 -5.56 6.15
C MET A 160 10.36 -4.72 4.97
N PRO A 161 11.14 -5.31 4.04
CA PRO A 161 11.60 -4.59 2.85
C PRO A 161 10.43 -4.33 1.90
N VAL A 162 10.37 -3.11 1.37
CA VAL A 162 9.39 -2.67 0.37
C VAL A 162 10.09 -1.90 -0.75
N LYS A 163 9.49 -1.84 -1.93
CA LYS A 163 10.00 -1.00 -3.02
C LYS A 163 9.31 0.36 -2.95
N SER A 164 10.07 1.42 -2.70
CA SER A 164 9.57 2.78 -2.54
C SER A 164 9.78 3.62 -3.81
N GLU A 165 8.85 4.54 -4.08
CA GLU A 165 8.96 5.58 -5.12
C GLU A 165 9.72 6.84 -4.65
N VAL A 166 10.59 6.71 -3.64
CA VAL A 166 11.43 7.80 -3.12
C VAL A 166 12.17 8.60 -4.20
N THR A 167 12.61 7.97 -5.29
CA THR A 167 13.29 8.67 -6.40
C THR A 167 12.38 9.62 -7.17
N ALA A 168 11.07 9.41 -7.09
CA ALA A 168 10.05 10.30 -7.63
C ALA A 168 9.54 11.32 -6.59
N GLY A 169 10.07 11.30 -5.36
CA GLY A 169 9.68 12.20 -4.28
C GLY A 169 8.48 11.73 -3.45
N LEU A 170 8.03 10.48 -3.63
CA LEU A 170 6.92 9.88 -2.87
C LEU A 170 7.45 8.68 -2.07
N PRO A 171 8.21 8.90 -0.99
CA PRO A 171 8.75 7.80 -0.20
C PRO A 171 7.66 6.92 0.44
N GLU A 172 6.47 7.47 0.67
CA GLU A 172 5.27 6.79 1.19
C GLU A 172 4.65 5.80 0.19
N ASN A 173 4.86 6.01 -1.11
CA ASN A 173 4.36 5.12 -2.14
C ASN A 173 5.24 3.88 -2.20
N VAL A 174 4.65 2.73 -1.91
CA VAL A 174 5.39 1.47 -1.83
C VAL A 174 4.67 0.30 -2.50
N THR A 175 5.47 -0.63 -3.03
CA THR A 175 4.99 -1.93 -3.50
C THR A 175 5.74 -3.07 -2.83
N PHE A 176 5.06 -4.19 -2.62
CA PHE A 176 5.66 -5.42 -2.11
C PHE A 176 4.83 -6.64 -2.53
N THR A 177 5.32 -7.83 -2.22
CA THR A 177 4.63 -9.08 -2.56
C THR A 177 4.72 -10.05 -1.39
N GLN A 178 3.61 -10.67 -1.05
CA GLN A 178 3.54 -11.71 -0.02
C GLN A 178 2.73 -12.88 -0.56
N GLN A 179 3.29 -14.09 -0.55
CA GLN A 179 2.63 -15.32 -1.05
C GLN A 179 1.93 -15.16 -2.41
N ARG A 180 2.60 -14.49 -3.36
CA ARG A 180 2.11 -14.15 -4.70
C ARG A 180 0.88 -13.23 -4.74
N VAL A 181 0.58 -12.51 -3.67
CA VAL A 181 -0.32 -11.36 -3.69
C VAL A 181 0.52 -10.11 -3.85
N ALA A 182 0.22 -9.30 -4.87
CA ALA A 182 0.90 -8.03 -5.12
C ALA A 182 0.21 -6.91 -4.34
N PHE A 183 0.96 -6.11 -3.61
CA PHE A 183 0.46 -4.99 -2.84
C PHE A 183 1.00 -3.68 -3.42
N SER A 184 0.13 -2.68 -3.58
CA SER A 184 0.46 -1.33 -4.00
C SER A 184 -0.20 -0.32 -3.07
N VAL A 185 0.62 0.46 -2.37
CA VAL A 185 0.18 1.55 -1.51
C VAL A 185 0.46 2.85 -2.23
N VAL A 186 -0.58 3.66 -2.43
CA VAL A 186 -0.54 4.92 -3.17
C VAL A 186 -1.13 6.04 -2.34
N ASN A 187 -0.53 7.22 -2.43
CA ASN A 187 -0.96 8.39 -1.66
C ASN A 187 -2.07 9.14 -2.41
N VAL A 188 -3.33 8.83 -2.13
CA VAL A 188 -4.52 9.53 -2.67
C VAL A 188 -5.43 9.98 -1.53
N GLN A 189 -5.88 11.24 -1.56
CA GLN A 189 -6.55 11.88 -0.40
C GLN A 189 -8.02 12.23 -0.66
N GLY A 190 -8.87 12.10 0.35
CA GLY A 190 -10.33 12.24 0.29
C GLY A 190 -10.85 13.61 -0.15
N SER A 191 -10.13 14.69 0.17
CA SER A 191 -10.40 16.09 -0.23
C SER A 191 -10.23 16.34 -1.75
N ASN A 192 -10.95 15.55 -2.56
CA ASN A 192 -10.87 15.35 -4.00
C ASN A 192 -9.43 15.41 -4.50
N ASN A 193 -8.59 14.56 -3.90
CA ASN A 193 -7.18 14.39 -4.22
C ASN A 193 -6.36 15.68 -4.07
N SER A 194 -6.69 16.52 -3.07
CA SER A 194 -6.13 17.85 -2.85
C SER A 194 -6.43 18.85 -3.98
N LEU A 195 -7.56 18.70 -4.69
CA LEU A 195 -8.04 19.70 -5.66
C LEU A 195 -9.06 20.68 -5.06
N LEU A 196 -9.48 20.51 -3.81
CA LEU A 196 -10.32 21.49 -3.13
C LEU A 196 -9.51 22.73 -2.72
N PRO A 197 -10.07 23.96 -2.80
CA PRO A 197 -9.37 25.16 -2.36
C PRO A 197 -9.02 25.11 -0.88
N TRP A 198 -7.81 25.56 -0.54
CA TRP A 198 -7.35 25.72 0.84
C TRP A 198 -7.97 26.95 1.51
N SER A 199 -9.29 26.92 1.67
CA SER A 199 -10.13 28.04 2.09
C SER A 199 -9.79 28.61 3.47
N GLY A 200 -9.19 27.82 4.35
CA GLY A 200 -8.69 28.29 5.65
C GLY A 200 -7.54 29.30 5.54
N LEU A 201 -6.84 29.33 4.40
CA LEU A 201 -5.83 30.35 4.06
C LEU A 201 -6.42 31.54 3.27
N GLY A 202 -7.75 31.58 3.11
CA GLY A 202 -8.44 32.60 2.31
C GLY A 202 -8.39 32.35 0.80
N LEU A 203 -7.99 31.16 0.36
CA LEU A 203 -7.94 30.78 -1.06
C LEU A 203 -9.31 30.29 -1.53
N THR A 204 -9.78 30.81 -2.67
CA THR A 204 -11.08 30.42 -3.26
C THR A 204 -10.93 29.43 -4.41
N GLU A 205 -9.71 29.22 -4.88
CA GLU A 205 -9.34 28.30 -5.96
C GLU A 205 -8.02 27.62 -5.59
N PRO A 206 -7.70 26.44 -6.14
CA PRO A 206 -6.41 25.79 -5.93
C PRO A 206 -5.27 26.63 -6.51
N THR A 207 -4.12 26.62 -5.82
CA THR A 207 -2.92 27.36 -6.28
C THR A 207 -2.21 26.63 -7.42
N ALA A 208 -1.32 27.31 -8.13
CA ALA A 208 -0.50 26.67 -9.16
C ALA A 208 0.42 25.59 -8.58
N GLU A 209 0.93 25.82 -7.37
CA GLU A 209 1.76 24.90 -6.62
C GLU A 209 0.98 23.65 -6.19
N GLN A 210 -0.26 23.85 -5.70
CA GLN A 210 -1.18 22.75 -5.38
C GLN A 210 -1.47 21.89 -6.61
N PHE A 211 -1.84 22.50 -7.74
CA PHE A 211 -2.07 21.75 -8.99
C PHE A 211 -0.82 21.00 -9.46
N ALA A 212 0.36 21.60 -9.35
CA ALA A 212 1.61 20.95 -9.74
C ALA A 212 1.94 19.74 -8.85
N GLU A 213 1.69 19.84 -7.54
CA GLU A 213 1.83 18.71 -6.61
C GLU A 213 0.88 17.57 -6.98
N VAL A 214 -0.42 17.86 -7.12
CA VAL A 214 -1.42 16.84 -7.44
C VAL A 214 -1.10 16.16 -8.76
N GLN A 215 -0.74 16.93 -9.79
CA GLN A 215 -0.37 16.38 -11.10
C GLN A 215 0.85 15.45 -11.00
N ALA A 216 1.90 15.86 -10.28
CA ALA A 216 3.11 15.08 -10.13
C ALA A 216 2.86 13.79 -9.35
N ARG A 217 2.15 13.88 -8.21
CA ARG A 217 1.82 12.72 -7.37
C ARG A 217 0.93 11.72 -8.11
N THR A 218 -0.16 12.18 -8.71
CA THR A 218 -1.07 11.31 -9.49
C THR A 218 -0.37 10.64 -10.67
N ALA A 219 0.56 11.31 -11.35
CA ALA A 219 1.34 10.66 -12.42
C ALA A 219 2.19 9.49 -11.88
N VAL A 220 2.75 9.62 -10.68
CA VAL A 220 3.52 8.54 -10.03
C VAL A 220 2.60 7.43 -9.54
N ASP A 221 1.46 7.75 -8.92
CA ASP A 221 0.46 6.78 -8.47
C ASP A 221 -0.02 5.91 -9.63
N VAL A 222 -0.46 6.55 -10.73
CA VAL A 222 -0.92 5.86 -11.94
C VAL A 222 0.18 4.95 -12.50
N ALA A 223 1.40 5.47 -12.63
CA ALA A 223 2.52 4.67 -13.15
C ALA A 223 2.87 3.49 -12.21
N GLN A 224 2.75 3.64 -10.89
CA GLN A 224 2.94 2.54 -9.94
C GLN A 224 1.84 1.48 -10.06
N LEU A 225 0.57 1.89 -10.19
CA LEU A 225 -0.55 0.98 -10.39
C LEU A 225 -0.38 0.19 -11.69
N GLU A 226 -0.09 0.86 -12.81
CA GLU A 226 0.18 0.21 -14.09
C GLU A 226 1.32 -0.82 -14.00
N ARG A 227 2.43 -0.46 -13.33
CA ARG A 227 3.56 -1.38 -13.08
C ARG A 227 3.14 -2.57 -12.21
N THR A 228 2.36 -2.33 -11.16
CA THR A 228 1.89 -3.38 -10.25
C THR A 228 1.06 -4.41 -11.00
N PHE A 229 0.09 -3.98 -11.82
CA PHE A 229 -0.72 -4.90 -12.62
C PHE A 229 0.08 -5.61 -13.72
N ALA A 230 1.04 -4.94 -14.36
CA ALA A 230 1.94 -5.57 -15.33
C ALA A 230 2.80 -6.66 -14.68
N ASP A 231 3.41 -6.38 -13.53
CA ASP A 231 4.22 -7.33 -12.78
C ASP A 231 3.39 -8.47 -12.19
N ALA A 232 2.18 -8.19 -11.71
CA ALA A 232 1.23 -9.19 -11.22
C ALA A 232 0.89 -10.21 -12.31
N ARG A 233 0.61 -9.77 -13.55
CA ARG A 233 0.38 -10.67 -14.69
C ARG A 233 1.62 -11.49 -15.03
N LYS A 234 2.78 -10.84 -15.10
CA LYS A 234 4.05 -11.49 -15.45
C LYS A 234 4.47 -12.55 -14.42
N SER A 235 4.20 -12.30 -13.15
CA SER A 235 4.56 -13.19 -12.03
C SER A 235 3.46 -14.20 -11.67
N ASN A 236 2.32 -14.18 -12.37
CA ASN A 236 1.15 -14.99 -12.06
C ASN A 236 0.72 -14.83 -10.58
N ALA A 237 0.57 -13.56 -10.18
CA ALA A 237 0.05 -13.19 -8.88
C ALA A 237 -1.40 -13.70 -8.72
N ARG A 238 -1.76 -14.03 -7.48
CA ARG A 238 -3.08 -14.57 -7.12
C ARG A 238 -4.12 -13.46 -7.00
N ALA A 239 -3.67 -12.29 -6.54
CA ALA A 239 -4.45 -11.07 -6.46
C ALA A 239 -3.55 -9.83 -6.50
N VAL A 240 -4.18 -8.69 -6.75
CA VAL A 240 -3.63 -7.36 -6.51
C VAL A 240 -4.41 -6.73 -5.37
N VAL A 241 -3.71 -6.12 -4.43
CA VAL A 241 -4.28 -5.33 -3.34
C VAL A 241 -3.78 -3.91 -3.48
N VAL A 242 -4.70 -2.95 -3.58
CA VAL A 242 -4.43 -1.52 -3.59
C VAL A 242 -4.85 -0.94 -2.25
N MET A 243 -3.99 -0.11 -1.65
CA MET A 243 -4.25 0.56 -0.38
C MET A 243 -4.04 2.05 -0.57
N THR A 244 -5.00 2.85 -0.10
CA THR A 244 -5.00 4.31 -0.22
C THR A 244 -5.89 4.90 0.86
N GLN A 245 -5.77 6.19 1.18
CA GLN A 245 -6.72 6.81 2.11
C GLN A 245 -8.09 7.03 1.48
N ALA A 246 -8.14 7.76 0.35
CA ALA A 246 -9.39 8.27 -0.21
C ALA A 246 -10.45 7.20 -0.48
N ASP A 247 -11.69 7.49 -0.07
CA ASP A 247 -12.85 6.76 -0.53
C ASP A 247 -13.36 7.36 -1.85
N MET A 248 -12.76 6.90 -2.95
CA MET A 248 -13.14 7.32 -4.30
C MET A 248 -14.57 6.90 -4.70
N PHE A 249 -15.26 6.09 -3.89
CA PHE A 249 -16.61 5.60 -4.14
C PHE A 249 -17.54 5.86 -2.95
N ASP A 250 -17.32 6.98 -2.25
CA ASP A 250 -18.10 7.40 -1.08
C ASP A 250 -19.59 7.63 -1.44
N PRO A 251 -20.53 6.81 -0.90
CA PRO A 251 -21.96 6.98 -1.13
C PRO A 251 -22.52 8.34 -0.71
N TYR A 252 -21.87 9.06 0.21
CA TYR A 252 -22.25 10.43 0.55
C TYR A 252 -22.21 11.34 -0.68
N MET A 253 -21.23 11.16 -1.59
CA MET A 253 -21.13 11.97 -2.81
C MET A 253 -22.30 11.73 -3.78
N LEU A 254 -22.93 10.55 -3.76
CA LEU A 254 -24.19 10.32 -4.48
C LEU A 254 -25.30 11.22 -3.96
N SER A 255 -25.37 11.43 -2.64
CA SER A 255 -26.32 12.37 -2.03
C SER A 255 -26.00 13.84 -2.35
N GLN A 256 -24.74 14.14 -2.69
CA GLN A 256 -24.28 15.47 -3.12
C GLN A 256 -24.45 15.73 -4.61
N GLY A 257 -25.04 14.79 -5.38
CA GLY A 257 -25.31 14.96 -6.80
C GLY A 257 -24.11 14.71 -7.71
N VAL A 258 -23.18 13.85 -7.31
CA VAL A 258 -22.02 13.46 -8.15
C VAL A 258 -22.45 12.78 -9.46
N THR A 259 -23.65 12.19 -9.52
CA THR A 259 -24.19 11.61 -10.76
C THR A 259 -24.46 12.69 -11.81
N GLU A 260 -24.98 13.85 -11.38
CA GLU A 260 -25.25 15.01 -12.24
C GLU A 260 -24.01 15.87 -12.47
N ASN A 261 -23.10 15.92 -11.50
CA ASN A 261 -21.84 16.65 -11.57
C ASN A 261 -20.63 15.79 -11.19
N PRO A 262 -20.13 14.95 -12.12
CA PRO A 262 -18.97 14.10 -11.87
C PRO A 262 -17.67 14.86 -11.60
N GLU A 263 -17.63 16.19 -11.75
CA GLU A 263 -16.44 17.00 -11.42
C GLU A 263 -16.18 17.06 -9.90
N LEU A 264 -17.21 16.76 -9.07
CA LEU A 264 -17.09 16.66 -7.62
C LEU A 264 -16.09 15.59 -7.15
N VAL A 265 -15.69 14.67 -8.04
CA VAL A 265 -14.69 13.61 -7.81
C VAL A 265 -13.62 13.53 -8.90
N SER A 266 -13.44 14.62 -9.67
CA SER A 266 -12.55 14.66 -10.84
C SER A 266 -11.09 14.28 -10.57
N GLY A 267 -10.56 14.61 -9.40
CA GLY A 267 -9.19 14.31 -8.97
C GLY A 267 -8.90 12.82 -8.81
N PHE A 268 -9.93 11.99 -8.69
CA PHE A 268 -9.81 10.54 -8.58
C PHE A 268 -9.83 9.82 -9.92
N ARG A 269 -10.32 10.45 -11.00
CA ARG A 269 -10.52 9.79 -12.30
C ARG A 269 -9.26 9.06 -12.80
N PRO A 270 -8.05 9.66 -12.82
CA PRO A 270 -6.87 8.96 -13.33
C PRO A 270 -6.51 7.71 -12.54
N ILE A 271 -6.73 7.73 -11.21
CA ILE A 271 -6.47 6.59 -10.32
C ILE A 271 -7.51 5.49 -10.55
N VAL A 272 -8.80 5.86 -10.61
CA VAL A 272 -9.89 4.92 -10.90
C VAL A 272 -9.71 4.28 -12.28
N ASP A 273 -9.32 5.06 -13.29
CA ASP A 273 -9.02 4.57 -14.63
C ASP A 273 -7.89 3.54 -14.62
N ALA A 274 -6.79 3.82 -13.90
CA ALA A 274 -5.64 2.92 -13.77
C ALA A 274 -6.02 1.60 -13.06
N ILE A 275 -6.81 1.67 -11.98
CA ILE A 275 -7.30 0.48 -11.27
C ILE A 275 -8.26 -0.32 -12.16
N ALA A 276 -9.19 0.36 -12.84
CA ALA A 276 -10.17 -0.30 -13.70
C ALA A 276 -9.52 -0.99 -14.90
N GLU A 277 -8.57 -0.32 -15.57
CA GLU A 277 -7.83 -0.89 -16.68
C GLU A 277 -6.92 -2.05 -16.22
N GLY A 278 -6.23 -1.87 -15.11
CA GLY A 278 -5.46 -2.93 -14.48
C GLY A 278 -6.31 -4.15 -14.16
N SER A 279 -7.52 -3.94 -13.61
CA SER A 279 -8.47 -5.00 -13.28
C SER A 279 -9.00 -5.73 -14.51
N ARG A 280 -9.33 -5.02 -15.60
CA ARG A 280 -9.73 -5.65 -16.88
C ARG A 280 -8.64 -6.55 -17.45
N GLN A 281 -7.38 -6.13 -17.34
CA GLN A 281 -6.26 -6.88 -17.88
C GLN A 281 -5.78 -8.02 -16.96
N PHE A 282 -6.09 -7.96 -15.67
CA PHE A 282 -5.65 -8.93 -14.67
C PHE A 282 -6.71 -9.99 -14.42
N GLY A 283 -6.43 -11.24 -14.79
CA GLY A 283 -7.37 -12.36 -14.63
C GLY A 283 -7.61 -12.85 -13.20
N GLY A 284 -7.11 -12.14 -12.19
CA GLY A 284 -7.29 -12.44 -10.76
C GLY A 284 -8.18 -11.43 -10.05
N GLN A 285 -8.38 -11.61 -8.75
CA GLN A 285 -9.15 -10.67 -7.91
C GLN A 285 -8.32 -9.44 -7.55
N VAL A 286 -8.98 -8.29 -7.52
CA VAL A 286 -8.43 -7.00 -7.13
C VAL A 286 -9.17 -6.51 -5.89
N TYR A 287 -8.42 -6.15 -4.85
CA TYR A 287 -8.96 -5.64 -3.61
C TYR A 287 -8.48 -4.21 -3.39
N LEU A 288 -9.40 -3.31 -3.07
CA LEU A 288 -9.13 -1.92 -2.71
C LEU A 288 -9.46 -1.74 -1.22
N PHE A 289 -8.46 -1.40 -0.41
CA PHE A 289 -8.66 -1.02 0.99
C PHE A 289 -8.47 0.48 1.16
N ASN A 290 -9.43 1.15 1.80
CA ASN A 290 -9.40 2.58 2.05
C ASN A 290 -10.06 2.96 3.39
N GLY A 291 -9.93 4.24 3.76
CA GLY A 291 -10.55 4.87 4.93
C GLY A 291 -11.49 6.01 4.49
N ASP A 292 -11.29 7.21 5.02
CA ASP A 292 -11.85 8.50 4.55
C ASP A 292 -13.34 8.72 4.84
N SER A 293 -14.22 7.85 4.34
CA SER A 293 -15.67 8.01 4.55
C SER A 293 -16.12 7.63 5.97
N HIS A 294 -15.20 7.11 6.79
CA HIS A 294 -15.37 6.69 8.19
C HIS A 294 -16.41 5.58 8.43
N ILE A 295 -17.04 5.05 7.39
CA ILE A 295 -18.11 4.07 7.50
C ILE A 295 -17.62 2.76 6.88
N TYR A 296 -17.69 1.67 7.64
CA TYR A 296 -17.39 0.36 7.09
C TYR A 296 -18.26 0.05 5.87
N ASN A 297 -17.61 -0.30 4.78
CA ASN A 297 -18.28 -0.73 3.56
C ASN A 297 -17.53 -1.91 2.94
N ASP A 298 -18.30 -2.81 2.31
CA ASP A 298 -17.76 -3.93 1.56
C ASP A 298 -18.61 -4.17 0.30
N ASP A 299 -18.13 -3.68 -0.84
CA ASP A 299 -18.90 -3.65 -2.09
C ASP A 299 -18.03 -3.89 -3.34
N SER A 300 -18.70 -3.93 -4.49
CA SER A 300 -18.06 -4.03 -5.80
C SER A 300 -18.35 -2.73 -6.54
N PRO A 301 -17.51 -1.68 -6.37
CA PRO A 301 -17.88 -0.32 -6.73
C PRO A 301 -18.06 -0.12 -8.23
N LEU A 302 -17.49 -0.99 -9.06
CA LEU A 302 -17.64 -0.97 -10.53
C LEU A 302 -18.41 -2.20 -11.06
N ALA A 303 -19.23 -2.87 -10.26
CA ALA A 303 -20.08 -3.96 -10.75
C ALA A 303 -21.20 -3.47 -11.69
N GLU A 304 -21.78 -4.39 -12.46
CA GLU A 304 -22.94 -4.11 -13.32
C GLU A 304 -24.07 -3.45 -12.50
N GLY A 305 -24.60 -2.32 -13.01
CA GLY A 305 -25.65 -1.56 -12.35
C GLY A 305 -25.16 -0.58 -11.27
N SER A 306 -23.86 -0.53 -10.98
CA SER A 306 -23.30 0.47 -10.07
C SER A 306 -23.46 1.90 -10.63
N PRO A 307 -23.89 2.89 -9.83
CA PRO A 307 -23.97 4.29 -10.27
C PRO A 307 -22.59 4.86 -10.62
N TRP A 308 -21.53 4.32 -10.03
CA TRP A 308 -20.15 4.78 -10.23
C TRP A 308 -19.63 4.52 -11.64
N LEU A 309 -20.24 3.58 -12.39
CA LEU A 309 -19.94 3.38 -13.82
C LEU A 309 -20.18 4.66 -14.61
N ASN A 310 -21.30 5.35 -14.36
CA ASN A 310 -21.62 6.60 -15.05
C ASN A 310 -20.78 7.77 -14.55
N VAL A 311 -20.53 7.82 -13.22
CA VAL A 311 -19.71 8.88 -12.61
C VAL A 311 -18.29 8.88 -13.17
N TYR A 312 -17.68 7.70 -13.27
CA TYR A 312 -16.30 7.56 -13.74
C TYR A 312 -16.18 7.21 -15.24
N GLY A 313 -17.29 7.03 -15.95
CA GLY A 313 -17.28 6.61 -17.35
C GLY A 313 -16.64 5.24 -17.59
N GLN A 314 -16.83 4.31 -16.65
CA GLN A 314 -16.23 2.97 -16.67
C GLN A 314 -17.20 1.90 -17.17
N GLU A 315 -16.64 0.84 -17.76
CA GLU A 315 -17.35 -0.41 -17.99
C GLU A 315 -17.39 -1.25 -16.70
N SER A 316 -18.36 -2.17 -16.61
CA SER A 316 -18.52 -3.03 -15.44
C SER A 316 -17.34 -3.99 -15.26
N LEU A 317 -16.94 -4.18 -14.01
CA LEU A 317 -15.91 -5.11 -13.55
C LEU A 317 -16.50 -6.05 -12.49
N ASP A 318 -16.17 -7.32 -12.60
CA ASP A 318 -16.61 -8.39 -11.72
C ASP A 318 -15.52 -8.84 -10.72
N ASN A 319 -14.29 -8.35 -10.89
CA ASN A 319 -13.12 -8.74 -10.08
C ASN A 319 -12.56 -7.64 -9.17
N LEU A 320 -13.22 -6.47 -9.07
CA LEU A 320 -12.85 -5.41 -8.13
C LEU A 320 -13.76 -5.43 -6.91
N ARG A 321 -13.16 -5.65 -5.73
CA ARG A 321 -13.82 -5.55 -4.43
C ARG A 321 -13.20 -4.42 -3.62
N ARG A 322 -14.03 -3.56 -3.03
CA ARG A 322 -13.59 -2.49 -2.13
C ARG A 322 -14.00 -2.83 -0.71
N VAL A 323 -13.11 -2.55 0.23
CA VAL A 323 -13.38 -2.58 1.67
C VAL A 323 -12.94 -1.26 2.28
N THR A 324 -13.90 -0.46 2.75
CA THR A 324 -13.62 0.75 3.54
C THR A 324 -13.61 0.38 5.03
N VAL A 325 -12.58 0.80 5.77
CA VAL A 325 -12.53 0.58 7.23
C VAL A 325 -13.43 1.57 7.97
N GLU A 326 -13.96 1.15 9.14
CA GLU A 326 -14.68 2.05 10.04
C GLU A 326 -13.69 3.02 10.70
N GLY A 327 -14.06 4.30 10.73
CA GLY A 327 -13.21 5.39 11.19
C GLY A 327 -13.90 6.37 12.12
N ALA A 328 -13.24 7.50 12.37
CA ALA A 328 -13.68 8.57 13.27
C ALA A 328 -13.69 8.18 14.76
N ALA A 329 -14.10 9.15 15.60
CA ALA A 329 -14.05 9.05 17.06
C ALA A 329 -14.91 7.91 17.65
N THR A 330 -15.81 7.32 16.86
CA THR A 330 -16.65 6.20 17.28
C THR A 330 -16.12 4.84 16.84
N SER A 331 -15.06 4.80 16.01
CA SER A 331 -14.44 3.53 15.64
C SER A 331 -13.82 2.89 16.88
N ASN A 332 -14.06 1.60 17.06
CA ASN A 332 -13.38 0.80 18.08
C ASN A 332 -13.04 -0.58 17.53
N GLU A 333 -12.58 -0.63 16.29
CA GLU A 333 -12.27 -1.88 15.61
C GLU A 333 -11.11 -1.72 14.63
N TRP A 334 -10.60 -2.86 14.20
CA TRP A 334 -9.68 -2.99 13.09
C TRP A 334 -10.13 -4.13 12.20
N LEU A 335 -9.67 -4.16 10.96
CA LEU A 335 -10.00 -5.24 10.03
C LEU A 335 -8.91 -6.31 10.04
N ARG A 336 -9.28 -7.55 10.38
CA ARG A 336 -8.41 -8.70 10.19
C ARG A 336 -8.64 -9.27 8.80
N VAL A 337 -7.62 -9.25 7.95
CA VAL A 337 -7.69 -9.81 6.59
C VAL A 337 -6.89 -11.10 6.52
N SER A 338 -7.56 -12.20 6.18
CA SER A 338 -6.96 -13.52 5.99
C SER A 338 -6.77 -13.80 4.50
N VAL A 339 -5.56 -14.21 4.11
CA VAL A 339 -5.23 -14.69 2.77
C VAL A 339 -5.13 -16.20 2.79
N GLN A 340 -6.03 -16.86 2.05
CA GLN A 340 -6.14 -18.32 2.00
C GLN A 340 -4.95 -18.94 1.25
N PRO A 341 -4.65 -20.24 1.43
CA PRO A 341 -3.64 -20.95 0.64
C PRO A 341 -4.16 -21.32 -0.76
N ASN A 342 -3.30 -21.85 -1.65
CA ASN A 342 -3.68 -22.10 -3.06
C ASN A 342 -4.72 -23.20 -3.26
N ALA A 343 -4.92 -24.08 -2.26
CA ALA A 343 -5.77 -25.26 -2.39
C ALA A 343 -7.26 -25.01 -2.08
N ASP A 344 -7.61 -23.85 -1.50
CA ASP A 344 -8.98 -23.57 -1.09
C ASP A 344 -9.65 -22.56 -2.04
N SER A 345 -10.27 -23.08 -3.10
CA SER A 345 -10.96 -22.28 -4.12
C SER A 345 -12.45 -22.08 -3.82
N SER A 346 -12.91 -22.43 -2.61
CA SER A 346 -14.33 -22.46 -2.28
C SER A 346 -14.87 -21.18 -1.61
N GLY A 347 -14.00 -20.34 -1.04
CA GLY A 347 -14.38 -19.19 -0.20
C GLY A 347 -13.80 -17.82 -0.58
N GLY A 348 -13.19 -17.67 -1.76
CA GLY A 348 -12.47 -16.45 -2.14
C GLY A 348 -11.04 -16.40 -1.56
N LEU A 349 -10.14 -15.67 -2.23
CA LEU A 349 -8.72 -15.64 -1.87
C LEU A 349 -8.44 -14.85 -0.59
N LEU A 350 -9.07 -13.67 -0.47
CA LEU A 350 -9.07 -12.87 0.76
C LEU A 350 -10.45 -12.95 1.40
N SER A 351 -10.46 -13.05 2.72
CA SER A 351 -11.63 -12.86 3.58
C SER A 351 -11.25 -11.89 4.70
N TRP A 352 -12.23 -11.17 5.24
CA TRP A 352 -11.98 -10.22 6.32
C TRP A 352 -13.08 -10.24 7.38
N GLU A 353 -12.69 -9.89 8.59
CA GLU A 353 -13.60 -9.70 9.72
C GLU A 353 -13.27 -8.41 10.47
N ARG A 354 -14.32 -7.74 10.96
CA ARG A 354 -14.20 -6.58 11.85
C ARG A 354 -13.92 -7.10 13.27
N VAL A 355 -12.81 -6.68 13.85
CA VAL A 355 -12.37 -7.11 15.18
C VAL A 355 -12.44 -5.90 16.11
N PRO A 356 -13.35 -5.89 17.11
CA PRO A 356 -13.37 -4.82 18.08
C PRO A 356 -12.10 -4.84 18.94
N TYR A 357 -11.60 -3.66 19.32
CA TYR A 357 -10.59 -3.58 20.37
C TYR A 357 -11.21 -3.94 21.73
N SER A 358 -10.38 -4.41 22.64
CA SER A 358 -10.74 -4.84 23.97
C SER A 358 -10.88 -3.67 24.96
N ALA A 359 -10.27 -2.52 24.66
CA ALA A 359 -10.41 -1.28 25.43
C ALA A 359 -11.66 -0.49 24.99
N ASN A 360 -12.36 0.10 25.97
CA ASN A 360 -13.54 0.97 25.80
C ASN A 360 -13.40 2.19 26.70
#